data_AF-A0A9R1Q891-F1
#
_entry.id   AF-A0A9R1Q891-F1
#
_cell.length_a   1.000
_cell.length_b   1.000
_cell.length_c   1.000
_cell.angle_alpha   90.00
_cell.angle_beta   90.00
_cell.angle_gamma   90.00
#
_symmetry.space_group_name_H-M   'P 1'
#
loop_
_entity.id
_entity.type
_entity.pdbx_description
1 polymer ?
#
loop_
_entity_poly.entity_id
_entity_poly.type
_entity_poly.pdbx_seq_one_letter_code
_entity_poly.pdbx_strand_id
1 'polypeptide(L)' 'MYMFALQILAKKGVLILPDILANSGGVMVSYFEWVQNIQGFMWDEQKVNRELKTYMTRASNIVLII' A
#
# COMPACT_ATOMS: atom_id res chain seq x y z
N MET A 1 -10.50 22.96 3.46
CA MET A 1 -10.97 22.23 4.67
C MET A 1 -10.03 21.07 5.04
N TYR A 2 -9.77 20.11 4.15
CA TYR A 2 -8.86 18.97 4.42
C TYR A 2 -7.43 19.36 4.81
N MET A 3 -6.80 20.32 4.10
CA MET A 3 -5.45 20.78 4.43
C MET A 3 -5.32 21.38 5.83
N PHE A 4 -6.38 22.03 6.32
CA PHE A 4 -6.40 22.61 7.67
C PHE A 4 -6.47 21.51 8.74
N ALA A 5 -7.31 20.50 8.54
CA ALA A 5 -7.39 19.33 9.41
C ALA A 5 -6.06 18.56 9.44
N LEU A 6 -5.44 18.34 8.27
CA LEU A 6 -4.13 17.68 8.15
C LEU A 6 -3.06 18.41 8.97
N GLN A 7 -3.00 19.74 8.88
CA GLN A 7 -2.05 20.55 9.65
C GLN A 7 -2.29 20.48 11.15
N ILE A 8 -3.55 20.48 11.60
CA ILE A 8 -3.88 20.36 13.03
C ILE A 8 -3.44 18.99 13.58
N LEU A 9 -3.74 17.92 12.84
CA LEU A 9 -3.39 16.56 13.24
C LEU A 9 -1.87 16.35 13.24
N ALA A 10 -1.17 16.86 12.23
CA ALA A 10 0.28 16.82 12.17
C ALA A 10 0.92 17.57 13.36
N LYS A 11 0.42 18.77 13.70
CA LYS A 11 0.87 19.52 14.89
C LYS A 11 0.63 18.79 16.21
N LYS A 12 -0.34 17.87 16.27
CA LYS A 12 -0.63 17.04 17.43
C LYS A 12 0.19 15.74 17.48
N GLY A 13 1.12 15.54 16.55
CA GLY A 13 1.93 14.32 16.47
C GLY A 13 1.14 13.09 16.00
N VAL A 14 -0.03 13.30 15.38
CA VAL A 14 -0.81 12.19 14.81
C VAL A 14 -0.13 11.73 13.52
N LEU A 15 0.16 10.43 13.43
CA LEU A 15 0.66 9.81 12.21
C LEU A 15 -0.42 9.87 11.12
N ILE A 16 -0.09 10.44 9.97
CA ILE A 16 -0.99 10.56 8.82
C ILE A 16 -0.48 9.64 7.72
N LEU A 17 -1.22 8.58 7.43
CA LEU A 17 -0.92 7.67 6.33
C LEU A 17 -1.45 8.26 5.01
N PRO A 18 -0.60 8.46 3.98
CA PRO A 18 -1.07 8.95 2.69
C PRO A 18 -2.05 7.97 2.04
N ASP A 19 -3.10 8.50 1.44
CA ASP A 19 -4.14 7.73 0.75
C ASP A 19 -3.59 6.88 -0.40
N ILE A 20 -2.62 7.41 -1.15
CA ILE A 20 -1.94 6.70 -2.23
C ILE A 20 -1.28 5.40 -1.74
N LEU A 21 -0.76 5.38 -0.50
CA LEU A 21 -0.18 4.19 0.11
C LEU A 21 -1.27 3.33 0.78
N ALA A 22 -2.22 3.93 1.49
CA ALA A 22 -3.28 3.20 2.16
C ALA A 22 -4.15 2.39 1.19
N ASN A 23 -4.37 2.93 -0.02
CA ASN A 23 -5.24 2.34 -1.03
C ASN A 23 -4.50 1.57 -2.14
N SER A 24 -3.16 1.55 -2.15
CA SER A 24 -2.40 0.91 -3.24
C SER A 24 -2.54 -0.61 -3.31
N GLY A 25 -3.10 -1.24 -2.27
CA GLY A 25 -3.23 -2.70 -2.21
C GLY A 25 -4.02 -3.29 -3.38
N GLY A 26 -5.14 -2.68 -3.76
CA GLY A 26 -5.95 -3.15 -4.89
C GLY A 26 -5.19 -3.08 -6.22
N VAL A 27 -4.48 -1.98 -6.45
CA VAL A 27 -3.65 -1.79 -7.65
C VAL A 27 -2.52 -2.83 -7.72
N MET A 28 -1.88 -3.11 -6.58
CA MET A 28 -0.84 -4.14 -6.49
C MET A 28 -1.37 -5.55 -6.77
N VAL A 29 -2.56 -5.89 -6.28
CA VAL A 29 -3.17 -7.21 -6.56
C VAL A 29 -3.58 -7.32 -8.03
N SER A 30 -4.11 -6.27 -8.65
CA SER A 30 -4.36 -6.26 -10.10
C SER A 30 -3.08 -6.41 -10.92
N TYR A 31 -1.96 -5.85 -10.46
CA TYR A 31 -0.65 -6.12 -11.06
C TYR A 31 -0.26 -7.60 -10.95
N PHE A 32 -0.48 -8.23 -9.78
CA PHE A 32 -0.23 -9.67 -9.64
C PHE A 32 -1.14 -10.51 -10.53
N GLU A 33 -2.41 -10.15 -10.71
CA GLU A 33 -3.30 -10.82 -11.68
C GLU A 33 -2.73 -10.74 -13.10
N TRP A 34 -2.26 -9.56 -13.51
CA TRP A 34 -1.63 -9.38 -14.81
C TRP A 34 -0.38 -10.26 -14.99
N VAL A 35 0.49 -10.35 -13.97
CA VAL A 35 1.66 -11.23 -13.99
C VAL A 35 1.26 -12.71 -14.09
N GLN A 36 0.28 -13.15 -13.30
CA GLN A 36 -0.22 -14.53 -13.32
C GLN A 36 -0.81 -14.90 -14.70
N ASN A 37 -1.55 -13.98 -15.32
CA ASN A 37 -2.11 -14.16 -16.66
C ASN A 37 -1.02 -14.35 -17.73
N ILE A 38 0.08 -13.58 -17.65
CA ILE A 38 1.23 -13.74 -18.57
C ILE A 38 1.93 -15.08 -18.36
N GLN A 39 2.05 -15.53 -17.11
CA GLN A 39 2.71 -16.79 -16.78
C GLN A 39 1.83 -18.02 -17.03
N GLY A 40 0.52 -17.84 -17.20
CA GLY A 40 -0.45 -18.95 -17.34
C GLY A 40 -0.57 -19.79 -16.07
N PHE A 41 -0.23 -19.25 -14.90
CA PHE A 41 -0.24 -19.96 -13.63
C PHE A 41 -0.76 -19.07 -12.50
N MET A 42 -1.76 -19.59 -11.77
CA MET A 42 -2.36 -18.90 -10.64
C MET A 42 -1.62 -19.23 -9.34
N TRP A 43 -1.44 -18.21 -8.51
CA TRP A 43 -0.89 -18.35 -7.17
C TRP A 43 -2.03 -18.65 -6.19
N ASP A 44 -1.71 -19.36 -5.11
CA ASP A 44 -2.62 -19.45 -3.97
C ASP A 44 -2.73 -18.10 -3.24
N GLU A 45 -3.81 -17.94 -2.47
CA GLU A 45 -4.10 -16.72 -1.73
C GLU A 45 -2.97 -16.36 -0.74
N GLN A 46 -2.34 -17.37 -0.12
CA GLN A 46 -1.26 -17.12 0.85
C GLN A 46 -0.06 -16.49 0.17
N LYS A 47 0.30 -16.95 -1.03
CA LYS A 47 1.37 -16.37 -1.83
C LYS A 47 1.02 -14.95 -2.26
N VAL A 48 -0.19 -14.69 -2.77
CA VAL A 48 -0.63 -13.33 -3.13
C VAL A 48 -0.53 -12.39 -1.92
N ASN A 49 -1.03 -12.81 -0.76
CA ASN A 49 -0.98 -12.01 0.47
C ASN A 49 0.46 -11.80 0.98
N ARG A 50 1.35 -12.79 0.85
CA ARG A 50 2.76 -12.65 1.24
C ARG A 50 3.51 -11.65 0.36
N GLU A 51 3.31 -11.75 -0.95
CA GLU A 51 3.91 -10.80 -1.89
C GLU A 51 3.35 -9.39 -1.66
N LEU A 52 2.02 -9.25 -1.55
CA LEU A 52 1.38 -7.97 -1.22
C LEU A 52 1.97 -7.34 0.04
N LYS A 53 2.07 -8.11 1.13
CA LYS A 53 2.67 -7.64 2.39
C LYS A 53 4.11 -7.16 2.20
N THR A 54 4.90 -7.86 1.39
CA THR A 54 6.29 -7.50 1.12
C THR A 54 6.40 -6.14 0.42
N TYR A 55 5.62 -5.94 -0.64
CA TYR A 55 5.60 -4.66 -1.38
C TYR A 55 5.02 -3.51 -0.54
N MET A 56 3.90 -3.73 0.17
CA MET A 56 3.30 -2.71 1.03
C MET A 56 4.23 -2.32 2.18
N THR A 57 4.92 -3.27 2.81
CA THR A 57 5.90 -2.98 3.88
C THR A 57 7.07 -2.16 3.34
N ARG A 58 7.60 -2.53 2.17
CA ARG A 58 8.68 -1.77 1.52
C ARG A 58 8.24 -0.34 1.19
N ALA A 59 7.04 -0.17 0.64
CA ALA A 59 6.50 1.14 0.32
C ALA A 59 6.28 1.99 1.58
N SER A 60 5.72 1.40 2.64
CA SER A 60 5.57 2.07 3.94
C SER A 60 6.89 2.55 4.50
N ASN A 61 7.97 1.76 4.44
CA ASN A 61 9.29 2.17 4.93
C ASN A 61 9.91 3.32 4.12
N ILE A 62 9.53 3.48 2.84
CA ILE A 62 10.01 4.60 2.00
C ILE A 62 9.23 5.87 2.32
N VAL A 63 7.91 5.75 2.51
CA VAL A 63 7.00 6.90 2.68
C VAL A 63 6.99 7.40 4.13
N LEU A 64 6.97 6.48 5.09
CA LEU A 64 7.01 6.79 6.51
C LEU A 64 8.48 6.94 6.92
N ILE A 65 9.02 8.14 6.70
CA ILE A 65 10.27 8.55 7.32
C ILE A 65 9.92 8.95 8.76
N ILE A 66 10.16 8.03 9.69
CA ILE A 66 10.14 8.28 11.13
C ILE A 66 11.55 8.70 11.57
#